data_AF-A0A699QPB9-F1
#
_entry.id   AF-A0A699QPB9-F1
#
_cell.length_a   1.000
_cell.length_b   1.000
_cell.length_c   1.000
_cell.angle_alpha   90.00
_cell.angle_beta   90.00
_cell.angle_gamma   90.00
#
_symmetry.space_group_name_H-M   'P 1'
#
loop_
_entity.id
_entity.type
_entity.pdbx_description
1 polymer ?
#
loop_
_entity_poly.entity_id
_entity_poly.type
_entity_poly.pdbx_seq_one_letter_code
_entity_poly.pdbx_strand_id
1 'polypeptide(L)'
;MQTQTSNTLHNAIMEAGSKDRPPMLAPGNYIQWKSRIKRYIDTKPNRELIHFCLTNPPYELGWKDKPILDSKGNPITVTQQVFETYQNVKQEIRDQLNAEAEAVQ
;
A
#
# COMPACT_ATOMS: atom_id res chain seq x y z
N MET A 1 -12.83 3.23 -26.02
CA MET A 1 -11.93 3.65 -27.11
C MET A 1 -10.94 4.66 -26.52
N GLN A 2 -9.73 4.22 -26.17
CA GLN A 2 -8.67 5.14 -25.70
C GLN A 2 -8.19 5.97 -26.89
N THR A 3 -8.24 7.29 -26.77
CA THR A 3 -7.83 8.22 -27.84
C THR A 3 -6.31 8.27 -27.93
N GLN A 4 -5.81 8.30 -29.16
CA GLN A 4 -4.38 8.36 -29.52
C GLN A 4 -3.62 9.47 -28.76
N THR A 5 -4.32 10.56 -28.41
CA THR A 5 -3.82 11.69 -27.62
C THR A 5 -3.43 11.31 -26.17
N SER A 6 -4.17 10.40 -25.53
CA SER A 6 -3.90 9.99 -24.14
C SER A 6 -2.60 9.18 -24.04
N ASN A 7 -2.34 8.32 -25.02
CA ASN A 7 -1.13 7.51 -25.08
C ASN A 7 0.13 8.37 -25.36
N THR A 8 0.00 9.39 -26.21
CA THR A 8 1.08 10.34 -26.48
C THR A 8 1.43 11.15 -25.24
N LEU A 9 0.44 11.64 -24.50
CA LEU A 9 0.66 12.39 -23.25
C LEU A 9 1.31 11.51 -22.18
N HIS A 10 0.82 10.28 -22.01
CA HIS A 10 1.39 9.34 -21.04
C HIS A 10 2.86 9.03 -21.35
N ASN A 11 3.19 8.77 -22.61
CA ASN A 11 4.56 8.48 -23.03
C ASN A 11 5.48 9.70 -22.87
N ALA A 12 5.02 10.91 -23.19
CA ALA A 12 5.80 12.13 -23.01
C ALA A 12 6.10 12.43 -21.52
N ILE A 13 5.16 12.12 -20.61
CA ILE A 13 5.36 12.26 -19.16
C ILE A 13 6.39 11.24 -18.66
N MET A 14 6.31 10.00 -19.14
CA MET A 14 7.29 8.95 -18.81
C MET A 14 8.70 9.30 -19.33
N GLU A 15 8.81 9.86 -20.55
CA GLU A 15 10.07 10.24 -21.17
C GLU A 15 10.71 11.49 -20.53
N ALA A 16 9.89 12.49 -20.18
CA ALA A 16 10.36 13.68 -19.47
C ALA A 16 10.89 13.34 -18.07
N GLY A 17 10.35 12.30 -17.44
CA GLY A 17 10.82 11.79 -16.15
C GLY A 17 11.98 10.81 -16.20
N SER A 18 12.37 10.29 -17.37
CA SER A 18 13.38 9.22 -17.50
C SER A 18 14.82 9.70 -17.70
N LYS A 19 15.04 11.00 -17.95
CA LYS A 19 16.41 11.55 -18.11
C LYS A 19 17.16 11.64 -16.78
N ASP A 20 16.46 11.91 -15.69
CA ASP A 20 17.06 12.11 -14.35
C ASP A 20 16.64 11.05 -13.32
N ARG A 21 15.69 10.17 -13.66
CA ARG A 21 15.33 9.05 -12.78
C ARG A 21 16.26 7.86 -13.03
N PRO A 22 16.77 7.20 -11.98
CA PRO A 22 17.39 5.90 -12.13
C PRO A 22 16.43 4.98 -12.89
N PRO A 23 16.91 4.20 -13.87
CA PRO A 23 16.06 3.31 -14.64
C PRO A 23 15.25 2.42 -13.71
N MET A 24 13.94 2.33 -13.97
CA MET A 24 13.04 1.42 -13.25
C MET A 24 13.68 0.03 -13.30
N LEU A 25 13.94 -0.55 -12.14
CA LEU A 25 14.72 -1.79 -12.03
C LEU A 25 14.15 -2.86 -12.96
N ALA A 26 15.02 -3.48 -13.75
CA ALA A 26 14.64 -4.58 -14.64
C ALA A 26 13.81 -5.62 -13.85
N PRO A 27 12.70 -6.16 -14.41
CA PRO A 27 11.80 -7.08 -13.70
C PRO A 27 12.48 -8.26 -13.02
N GLY A 28 13.62 -8.74 -13.55
CA GLY A 28 14.44 -9.80 -12.95
C GLY A 28 15.11 -9.44 -11.62
N ASN A 29 15.24 -8.15 -11.30
CA ASN A 29 15.77 -7.68 -10.02
C ASN A 29 14.74 -7.81 -8.89
N TYR A 30 13.45 -8.02 -9.18
CA TYR A 30 12.40 -8.17 -8.16
C TYR A 30 12.67 -9.36 -7.21
N ILE A 31 13.22 -10.45 -7.75
CA ILE A 31 13.62 -11.64 -7.00
C ILE A 31 14.78 -11.31 -6.02
N GLN A 32 15.72 -10.48 -6.45
CA GLN A 32 16.81 -10.01 -5.59
C GLN A 32 16.30 -9.07 -4.49
N TRP A 33 15.33 -8.20 -4.80
CA TRP A 33 14.72 -7.30 -3.81
C TRP A 33 14.01 -8.05 -2.69
N LYS A 34 13.24 -9.09 -3.01
CA LYS A 34 12.61 -9.95 -2.01
C LYS A 34 13.66 -10.56 -1.05
N SER A 35 14.78 -11.03 -1.59
CA SER A 35 15.88 -11.58 -0.80
C SER A 35 16.58 -10.52 0.06
N ARG A 36 16.78 -9.30 -0.48
CA ARG A 36 17.38 -8.17 0.25
C ARG A 36 16.49 -7.69 1.40
N ILE A 37 15.18 -7.57 1.17
CA ILE A 37 14.21 -7.20 2.19
C ILE A 37 14.19 -8.25 3.29
N LYS A 38 14.15 -9.54 2.94
CA LYS A 38 14.20 -10.63 3.92
C LYS A 38 15.46 -10.54 4.79
N ARG A 39 16.64 -10.42 4.16
CA ARG A 39 17.91 -10.28 4.89
C ARG A 39 17.96 -9.03 5.76
N TYR A 40 17.39 -7.92 5.32
CA TYR A 40 17.27 -6.71 6.13
C TYR A 40 16.44 -6.96 7.38
N ILE A 41 15.25 -7.54 7.24
CA ILE A 41 14.36 -7.87 8.35
C ILE A 41 15.04 -8.81 9.34
N ASP A 42 15.67 -9.88 8.86
CA ASP A 42 16.36 -10.88 9.69
C ASP A 42 17.44 -10.27 10.60
N THR A 43 18.05 -9.15 10.19
CA THR A 43 19.10 -8.47 10.97
C THR A 43 18.61 -7.46 11.99
N LYS A 44 17.30 -7.19 12.06
CA LYS A 44 16.75 -6.18 12.98
C LYS A 44 16.35 -6.76 14.34
N PRO A 45 16.48 -5.98 15.42
CA PRO A 45 15.99 -6.39 16.74
C PRO A 45 14.47 -6.59 16.76
N ASN A 46 13.73 -5.81 15.96
CA ASN A 46 12.28 -5.90 15.80
C ASN A 46 11.84 -6.80 14.63
N ARG A 47 12.65 -7.78 14.21
CA ARG A 47 12.34 -8.68 13.08
C ARG A 47 10.97 -9.37 13.22
N GLU A 48 10.61 -9.75 14.45
CA GLU A 48 9.36 -10.47 14.74
C GLU A 48 8.14 -9.59 14.55
N LEU A 49 8.21 -8.34 15.04
CA LEU A 49 7.19 -7.32 14.82
C LEU A 49 7.03 -7.00 13.33
N ILE A 50 8.14 -6.86 12.59
CA ILE A 50 8.08 -6.61 11.14
C ILE A 50 7.42 -7.81 10.42
N HIS A 51 7.76 -9.04 10.79
CA HIS A 51 7.10 -10.23 10.25
C HIS A 51 5.61 -10.30 10.56
N PHE A 52 5.23 -9.95 11.79
CA PHE A 52 3.84 -9.89 12.23
C PHE A 52 3.05 -8.89 11.39
N CYS A 53 3.54 -7.66 11.22
CA CYS A 53 2.88 -6.61 10.43
C CYS A 53 2.78 -6.95 8.93
N LEU A 54 3.73 -7.73 8.38
CA LEU A 54 3.66 -8.19 6.99
C LEU A 54 2.63 -9.32 6.79
N THR A 55 2.43 -10.15 7.81
CA THR A 55 1.48 -11.28 7.77
C THR A 55 0.06 -10.83 8.11
N ASN A 56 -0.06 -9.88 9.05
CA ASN A 56 -1.31 -9.30 9.54
C ASN A 56 -1.23 -7.78 9.36
N PRO A 57 -1.50 -7.25 8.16
CA PRO A 57 -1.40 -5.82 7.94
C PRO A 57 -2.40 -5.09 8.85
N PRO A 58 -1.94 -4.14 9.67
CA PRO A 58 -2.82 -3.39 10.59
C PRO A 58 -3.71 -2.39 9.85
N TYR A 59 -3.43 -2.13 8.58
CA TYR A 59 -4.18 -1.22 7.73
C TYR A 59 -4.95 -2.00 6.67
N GLU A 60 -6.22 -1.68 6.56
CA GLU A 60 -7.03 -2.13 5.44
C GLU A 60 -6.70 -1.31 4.18
N LEU A 61 -6.24 -2.02 3.17
CA LEU A 61 -5.91 -1.49 1.85
C LEU A 61 -6.69 -2.29 0.82
N GLY A 62 -7.68 -1.66 0.18
CA GLY A 62 -8.46 -2.34 -0.85
C GLY A 62 -9.81 -1.71 -1.13
N TRP A 63 -10.74 -2.55 -1.56
CA TRP A 63 -12.10 -2.17 -1.88
C TRP A 63 -13.03 -2.77 -0.83
N LYS A 64 -13.90 -1.95 -0.25
CA LYS A 64 -14.95 -2.41 0.66
C LYS A 64 -16.32 -2.00 0.14
N ASP A 65 -17.22 -2.95 0.20
CA ASP A 65 -18.62 -2.75 -0.11
C ASP A 65 -19.33 -2.11 1.08
N LYS A 66 -20.00 -0.99 0.82
CA LYS A 66 -20.79 -0.27 1.81
C LYS A 66 -22.25 -0.21 1.37
N PRO A 67 -23.20 -0.62 2.22
CA PRO A 67 -24.60 -0.44 1.93
C PRO A 67 -24.97 1.05 2.08
N ILE A 68 -25.54 1.63 1.04
CA ILE A 68 -26.04 3.00 0.99
C ILE A 68 -27.49 2.93 0.49
N LEU A 69 -28.36 3.82 0.99
CA LEU A 69 -29.73 3.94 0.48
C LEU A 69 -29.77 4.93 -0.69
N ASP A 70 -30.48 4.58 -1.76
CA ASP A 70 -30.79 5.52 -2.84
C ASP A 70 -31.86 6.54 -2.41
N SER A 71 -32.16 7.51 -3.28
CA SER A 71 -33.20 8.51 -3.02
C SER A 71 -34.62 7.94 -2.91
N LYS A 72 -34.81 6.66 -3.23
CA LYS A 72 -36.07 5.91 -3.10
C LYS A 72 -36.07 4.95 -1.91
N GLY A 73 -34.99 4.91 -1.12
CA GLY A 73 -34.84 4.03 0.05
C GLY A 73 -34.46 2.58 -0.28
N ASN A 74 -34.00 2.28 -1.50
CA ASN A 74 -33.51 0.95 -1.85
C ASN A 74 -32.05 0.78 -1.44
N PRO A 75 -31.66 -0.40 -0.89
CA PRO A 75 -30.28 -0.68 -0.56
C PRO A 75 -29.45 -0.88 -1.83
N ILE A 76 -28.46 -0.02 -2.03
CA ILE A 76 -27.42 -0.14 -3.06
C ILE A 76 -26.11 -0.47 -2.36
N THR A 77 -25.33 -1.38 -2.95
CA THR A 77 -23.96 -1.63 -2.51
C THR A 77 -23.03 -0.75 -3.33
N VAL A 78 -22.31 0.14 -2.66
CA VAL A 78 -21.27 0.97 -3.28
C VAL A 78 -19.92 0.47 -2.82
N THR A 79 -19.09 0.06 -3.77
CA THR A 79 -17.71 -0.31 -3.52
C THR A 79 -16.88 0.97 -3.35
N GLN A 80 -16.38 1.22 -2.14
CA GLN A 80 -15.52 2.35 -1.82
C GLN A 80 -14.08 1.87 -1.62
N GLN A 81 -13.13 2.65 -2.11
CA GLN A 81 -11.72 2.39 -1.86
C GLN A 81 -11.38 2.76 -0.42
N VAL A 82 -10.77 1.83 0.31
CA VAL A 82 -10.32 2.00 1.69
C VAL A 82 -8.80 2.07 1.69
N PHE A 83 -8.30 3.19 2.19
CA PHE A 83 -6.89 3.45 2.41
C PHE A 83 -6.72 3.90 3.85
N GLU A 84 -6.58 2.94 4.76
CA GLU A 84 -6.22 3.26 6.12
C GLU A 84 -4.76 3.71 6.19
N THR A 85 -4.53 4.76 6.95
CA THR A 85 -3.21 5.28 7.26
C THR A 85 -3.07 5.35 8.77
N TYR A 86 -1.85 5.48 9.29
CA TYR A 86 -1.63 5.68 10.72
C TYR A 86 -2.47 6.82 11.31
N GLN A 87 -2.75 7.87 10.52
CA GLN A 87 -3.55 9.02 10.96
C GLN A 87 -5.05 8.83 10.87
N ASN A 88 -5.53 7.83 10.13
CA ASN A 88 -6.96 7.59 9.89
C ASN A 88 -7.46 6.26 10.48
N VAL A 89 -6.57 5.38 10.92
CA VAL A 89 -6.92 4.10 11.56
C VAL A 89 -7.48 4.33 12.97
N LYS A 90 -8.28 3.38 13.47
CA LYS A 90 -8.82 3.42 14.84
C LYS A 90 -7.71 3.57 15.89
N GLN A 91 -8.02 4.29 16.96
CA GLN A 91 -7.05 4.59 18.02
C GLN A 91 -6.46 3.32 18.66
N GLU A 92 -7.30 2.30 18.89
CA GLU A 92 -6.88 1.00 19.44
C GLU A 92 -5.74 0.33 18.64
N ILE A 93 -5.79 0.41 17.30
CA ILE A 93 -4.75 -0.14 16.42
C ILE A 93 -3.43 0.64 16.60
N ARG A 94 -3.51 1.96 16.80
CA ARG A 94 -2.31 2.79 17.05
C ARG A 94 -1.70 2.48 18.41
N ASP A 95 -2.54 2.38 19.42
CA ASP A 95 -2.12 2.12 20.80
C ASP A 95 -1.45 0.74 20.89
N GLN A 96 -2.02 -0.28 20.22
CA GLN A 96 -1.40 -1.58 20.09
C GLN A 96 -0.02 -1.51 19.42
N LEU A 97 0.08 -0.85 18.26
CA LEU A 97 1.36 -0.73 17.53
C LEU A 97 2.43 0.00 18.34
N ASN A 98 2.05 1.02 19.11
CA ASN A 98 2.98 1.77 19.97
C ASN A 98 3.44 0.93 21.17
N ALA A 99 2.52 0.18 21.82
CA ALA A 99 2.88 -0.72 22.91
C ALA A 99 3.82 -1.85 22.45
N GLU A 100 3.58 -2.42 21.26
CA GLU A 100 4.47 -3.42 20.66
C GLU A 100 5.84 -2.83 20.27
N ALA A 101 5.90 -1.55 19.86
CA ALA A 101 7.17 -0.88 19.57
C ALA A 101 8.00 -0.60 20.85
N GLU A 102 7.35 -0.20 21.95
CA GLU A 102 8.00 0.03 23.24
C GLU A 102 8.56 -1.26 23.87
N ALA A 103 7.88 -2.40 23.69
CA ALA A 103 8.32 -3.70 24.23
C ALA A 103 9.61 -4.26 23.57
N VAL A 104 10.02 -3.69 22.44
CA VAL A 104 11.20 -4.13 21.66
C VAL A 104 12.40 -3.18 21.86
N GLN A 105 12.22 -2.10 22.63
CA GLN A 105 13.24 -1.08 22.93
C GLN A 105 14.17 -1.51 24.08
#